data_AF-A0A6B2G552-F1
#
_entry.id   AF-A0A6B2G552-F1
#
_cell.length_a   1.000
_cell.length_b   1.000
_cell.length_c   1.000
_cell.angle_alpha   90.00
_cell.angle_beta   90.00
_cell.angle_gamma   90.00
#
_symmetry.space_group_name_H-M   'P 1'
#
loop_
_entity.id
_entity.type
_entity.pdbx_description
1 polymer ?
#
loop_
_entity_poly.entity_id
_entity_poly.type
_entity_poly.pdbx_seq_one_letter_code
_entity_poly.pdbx_strand_id
1 'polypeptide(L)'
;METDNFKINVEKNIFKSFDYHFNPDLDENGFDRIAGWMYYYPVNYPLRLYQFNSVKKALFTNILLCLPTGLGKTFVAAVVIMNYYRWFPEKKVIFIAHTRPLVNQQQTACMSIASIHPDHAIAITGTTLSKAR
;
A
#
# COMPACT_ATOMS: atom_id res chain seq x y z
N MET A 1 22.77 13.11 32.79
CA MET A 1 21.73 12.26 32.18
C MET A 1 21.50 12.82 30.80
N GLU A 2 22.16 12.19 29.84
CA GLU A 2 22.63 12.77 28.59
C GLU A 2 21.51 12.80 27.56
N THR A 3 21.14 14.01 27.15
CA THR A 3 20.37 14.28 25.94
C THR A 3 21.33 14.23 24.76
N ASP A 4 21.43 13.10 24.07
CA ASP A 4 21.93 13.06 22.69
C ASP A 4 21.60 11.72 22.03
N ASN A 5 21.23 11.80 20.73
CA ASN A 5 20.92 10.72 19.77
C ASN A 5 19.46 10.50 19.35
N PHE A 6 18.55 11.47 19.54
CA PHE A 6 17.31 11.55 18.74
C PHE A 6 17.48 12.42 17.48
N LYS A 7 18.64 12.31 16.82
CA LYS A 7 18.75 12.58 15.39
C LYS A 7 18.47 11.28 14.66
N ILE A 8 17.20 10.89 14.62
CA ILE A 8 16.76 9.99 13.56
C ILE A 8 17.05 10.76 12.27
N ASN A 9 18.09 10.33 11.57
CA ASN A 9 18.55 10.86 10.29
C ASN A 9 17.41 10.74 9.26
N VAL A 10 16.51 11.73 9.24
CA VAL A 10 15.37 11.77 8.31
C VAL A 10 15.86 11.91 6.86
N GLU A 11 17.10 12.37 6.63
CA GLU A 11 17.60 12.64 5.29
C GLU A 11 18.41 11.50 4.62
N LYS A 12 18.62 10.34 5.25
CA LYS A 12 19.49 9.29 4.65
C LYS A 12 19.00 7.83 4.73
N ASN A 13 17.75 7.55 5.15
CA ASN A 13 17.33 6.16 5.42
C ASN A 13 15.94 5.74 4.89
N ILE A 14 15.44 6.34 3.80
CA ILE A 14 14.16 5.93 3.15
C ILE A 14 14.42 5.31 1.76
N PHE A 15 15.58 4.69 1.57
CA PHE A 15 15.89 3.92 0.37
C PHE A 15 16.60 2.65 0.80
N LYS A 16 15.84 1.59 1.10
CA LYS A 16 16.42 0.25 1.17
C LYS A 16 16.22 -0.39 -0.18
N SER A 17 17.32 -0.56 -0.91
CA SER A 17 17.40 -1.43 -2.07
C SER A 17 16.96 -2.83 -1.65
N PHE A 18 16.01 -3.38 -2.39
CA PHE A 18 15.75 -4.79 -2.33
C PHE A 18 16.93 -5.54 -2.93
N ASP A 19 17.59 -6.39 -2.16
CA ASP A 19 18.41 -7.48 -2.72
C ASP A 19 17.45 -8.57 -3.22
N TYR A 20 16.68 -8.25 -4.27
CA TYR A 20 15.97 -9.28 -5.02
C TYR A 20 16.99 -9.96 -5.93
N HIS A 21 17.50 -11.11 -5.47
CA HIS A 21 17.97 -12.12 -6.41
C HIS A 21 16.82 -12.51 -7.34
N PHE A 22 17.13 -12.86 -8.59
CA PHE A 22 16.18 -13.35 -9.58
C PHE A 22 15.17 -14.31 -8.94
N ASN A 23 13.89 -13.90 -8.89
CA ASN A 23 12.81 -14.74 -8.40
C ASN A 23 11.88 -15.05 -9.59
N PRO A 24 12.06 -16.21 -10.24
CA PRO A 24 11.35 -16.54 -11.47
C PRO A 24 9.83 -16.52 -11.29
N ASP A 25 9.35 -16.88 -10.10
CA ASP A 25 7.91 -16.89 -9.80
C ASP A 25 7.32 -15.47 -9.83
N LEU A 26 8.05 -14.46 -9.36
CA LEU A 26 7.57 -13.07 -9.40
C LEU A 26 7.56 -12.53 -10.83
N ASP A 27 8.60 -12.85 -11.59
CA ASP A 27 8.72 -12.41 -12.98
C ASP A 27 7.62 -13.00 -13.87
N GLU A 28 7.34 -14.31 -13.73
CA GLU A 28 6.23 -14.97 -14.43
C GLU A 28 4.87 -14.36 -14.05
N ASN A 29 4.76 -13.86 -12.82
CA ASN A 29 3.56 -13.17 -12.34
C ASN A 29 3.51 -11.68 -12.69
N GLY A 30 4.36 -11.19 -13.60
CA GLY A 30 4.30 -9.82 -14.11
C GLY A 30 4.82 -8.76 -13.13
N PHE A 31 5.80 -9.13 -12.32
CA PHE A 31 6.51 -8.19 -11.44
C PHE A 31 7.45 -7.28 -12.25
N ASP A 32 7.29 -5.97 -12.10
CA ASP A 32 8.21 -4.97 -12.63
C ASP A 32 9.43 -4.87 -11.70
N ARG A 33 10.59 -5.30 -12.17
CA ARG A 33 11.85 -5.30 -11.40
C ARG A 33 12.37 -3.90 -11.08
N ILE A 34 12.19 -2.95 -12.01
CA ILE A 34 12.64 -1.56 -11.81
C ILE A 34 11.78 -0.94 -10.72
N ALA A 35 10.47 -1.17 -10.78
CA ALA A 35 9.58 -0.72 -9.74
C ALA A 35 9.85 -1.45 -8.41
N GLY A 36 10.01 -2.76 -8.47
CA GLY A 36 10.21 -3.69 -7.37
C GLY A 36 11.50 -3.50 -6.57
N TRP A 37 12.48 -2.79 -7.12
CA TRP A 37 13.76 -2.54 -6.44
C TRP A 37 13.60 -1.77 -5.12
N MET A 38 12.48 -1.07 -4.94
CA MET A 38 12.18 -0.36 -3.70
C MET A 38 10.68 -0.30 -3.43
N TYR A 39 10.30 -0.10 -2.16
CA TYR A 39 8.96 0.29 -1.76
C TYR A 39 8.91 1.75 -1.31
N TYR A 40 7.78 2.41 -1.54
CA TYR A 40 7.52 3.77 -1.08
C TYR A 40 6.66 3.78 0.18
N TYR A 41 6.96 4.71 1.07
CA TYR A 41 6.14 5.03 2.23
C TYR A 41 5.87 6.55 2.25
N PRO A 42 4.61 7.01 2.33
CA PRO A 42 4.27 8.43 2.27
C PRO A 42 4.86 9.23 3.44
N VAL A 43 5.44 10.40 3.14
CA VAL A 43 6.05 11.31 4.13
C VAL A 43 5.17 12.53 4.45
N ASN A 44 4.08 12.72 3.72
CA ASN A 44 3.08 13.78 3.95
C ASN A 44 2.10 13.48 5.10
N TYR A 45 2.27 12.34 5.79
CA TYR A 45 1.51 11.95 6.97
C TYR A 45 2.47 11.76 8.15
N PRO A 46 2.01 12.03 9.40
CA PRO A 46 2.85 11.81 10.58
C PRO A 46 3.27 10.34 10.67
N LEU A 47 4.58 10.12 10.82
CA LEU A 47 5.15 8.79 10.91
C LEU A 47 4.69 8.13 12.22
N ARG A 48 3.99 7.00 12.10
CA ARG A 48 3.63 6.14 13.23
C ARG A 48 4.31 4.79 13.07
N LEU A 49 5.19 4.44 13.99
CA LEU A 49 6.06 3.27 13.86
C LEU A 49 5.27 1.96 13.69
N TYR A 50 4.13 1.82 14.37
CA TYR A 50 3.28 0.64 14.22
C TYR A 50 2.69 0.51 12.81
N GLN A 51 2.33 1.63 12.15
CA GLN A 51 1.84 1.63 10.77
C GLN A 51 2.97 1.26 9.80
N PHE A 52 4.13 1.88 9.97
CA PHE A 52 5.33 1.59 9.18
C PHE A 52 5.74 0.12 9.25
N ASN A 53 5.82 -0.44 10.46
CA ASN A 53 6.15 -1.85 10.66
C ASN A 53 5.09 -2.79 10.06
N SER A 54 3.81 -2.42 10.16
CA SER A 54 2.71 -3.19 9.56
C SER A 54 2.79 -3.21 8.03
N VAL A 55 3.01 -2.05 7.40
CA VAL A 55 3.22 -1.95 5.94
C VAL A 55 4.42 -2.80 5.53
N LYS A 56 5.57 -2.61 6.19
CA LYS A 56 6.79 -3.34 5.87
C LYS A 56 6.58 -4.85 5.94
N LYS A 57 5.82 -5.35 6.92
CA LYS A 57 5.50 -6.77 7.03
C LYS A 57 4.52 -7.23 5.94
N ALA A 58 3.50 -6.42 5.65
CA ALA A 58 2.46 -6.72 4.66
C ALA A 58 2.97 -6.78 3.22
N LEU A 59 4.05 -6.07 2.89
CA LEU A 59 4.64 -6.08 1.54
C LEU A 59 5.32 -7.42 1.18
N PHE A 60 5.69 -8.22 2.17
CA PHE A 60 6.46 -9.46 1.94
C PHE A 60 5.78 -10.71 2.47
N THR A 61 4.74 -10.55 3.29
CA THR A 61 4.03 -11.66 3.92
C THR A 61 2.56 -11.29 4.11
N ASN A 62 1.70 -12.30 4.05
CA ASN A 62 0.30 -12.14 4.43
C ASN A 62 0.21 -11.82 5.94
N ILE A 63 -0.60 -10.81 6.29
CA ILE A 63 -0.80 -10.41 7.69
C ILE A 63 -2.27 -10.31 8.04
N LEU A 64 -2.58 -10.54 9.33
CA LEU A 64 -3.84 -10.14 9.95
C LEU A 64 -3.57 -8.93 10.85
N LEU A 65 -4.04 -7.75 10.45
CA LEU A 65 -3.81 -6.51 11.18
C LEU A 65 -5.01 -6.13 12.05
N CYS A 66 -4.87 -6.30 13.36
CA CYS A 66 -5.90 -5.95 14.34
C CYS A 66 -5.60 -4.57 14.97
N LEU A 67 -6.22 -3.51 14.44
CA LEU A 67 -6.14 -2.17 15.02
C LEU A 67 -7.54 -1.64 15.34
N PRO A 68 -7.72 -0.93 16.48
CA PRO A 68 -8.91 -0.12 16.74
C PRO A 68 -9.28 0.85 15.61
N THR A 69 -10.54 1.28 15.57
CA THR A 69 -11.00 2.32 14.63
C THR A 69 -10.28 3.64 14.91
N GLY A 70 -9.98 4.41 13.86
CA GLY A 70 -9.23 5.68 13.99
C GLY A 70 -7.70 5.55 13.98
N LEU A 71 -7.13 4.34 14.10
CA LEU A 71 -5.67 4.14 14.09
C LEU A 71 -5.04 3.90 12.71
N GLY A 72 -5.79 4.19 11.64
CA GLY A 72 -5.25 4.19 10.27
C GLY A 72 -5.06 2.82 9.61
N LYS A 73 -6.00 1.87 9.81
CA LYS A 73 -6.07 0.62 9.04
C LYS A 73 -6.09 0.87 7.53
N THR A 74 -6.93 1.82 7.10
CA THR A 74 -7.04 2.25 5.71
C THR A 74 -5.73 2.81 5.17
N PHE A 75 -5.00 3.56 5.99
CA PHE A 75 -3.69 4.08 5.60
C PHE A 75 -2.71 2.95 5.31
N VAL A 76 -2.60 1.96 6.20
CA VAL A 76 -1.74 0.79 5.97
C VAL A 76 -2.13 0.06 4.68
N ALA A 77 -3.42 -0.19 4.47
CA ALA A 77 -3.91 -0.83 3.26
C ALA A 77 -3.58 -0.01 1.99
N ALA A 78 -3.80 1.30 2.01
CA ALA A 78 -3.53 2.18 0.88
C ALA A 78 -2.04 2.20 0.49
N VAL A 79 -1.13 2.22 1.47
CA VAL A 79 0.32 2.17 1.20
C VAL A 79 0.73 0.82 0.61
N VAL A 80 0.12 -0.28 1.06
CA VAL A 80 0.35 -1.61 0.45
C VAL A 80 -0.15 -1.63 -0.99
N ILE A 81 -1.39 -1.18 -1.23
CA ILE A 81 -2.00 -1.09 -2.57
C ILE A 81 -1.12 -0.26 -3.50
N MET A 82 -0.63 0.91 -3.05
CA MET A 82 0.24 1.79 -3.83
C MET A 82 1.49 1.08 -4.36
N ASN A 83 2.13 0.28 -3.51
CA ASN A 83 3.34 -0.46 -3.91
C ASN A 83 3.00 -1.59 -4.87
N TYR A 84 1.97 -2.39 -4.58
CA TYR A 84 1.54 -3.47 -5.48
C TYR A 84 1.04 -2.96 -6.83
N TYR A 85 0.34 -1.83 -6.86
CA TYR A 85 -0.12 -1.16 -8.08
C TYR A 85 1.04 -0.78 -9.00
N ARG A 86 2.20 -0.41 -8.43
CA ARG A 86 3.41 -0.09 -9.18
C ARG A 86 4.24 -1.32 -9.55
N TRP A 87 4.31 -2.30 -8.64
CA TRP A 87 5.09 -3.52 -8.82
C TRP A 87 4.45 -4.50 -9.80
N PHE A 88 3.13 -4.50 -9.94
CA PHE A 88 2.40 -5.42 -10.79
C PHE A 88 1.43 -4.66 -11.72
N PRO A 89 1.95 -3.94 -12.73
CA PRO A 89 1.15 -3.01 -13.55
C PRO A 89 0.00 -3.69 -14.31
N GLU A 90 0.09 -4.99 -14.59
CA GLU A 90 -0.94 -5.75 -15.30
C GLU A 90 -1.89 -6.53 -14.37
N LYS A 91 -1.68 -6.47 -13.06
CA LYS A 91 -2.50 -7.18 -12.07
C LYS A 91 -3.52 -6.25 -11.44
N LYS A 92 -4.46 -6.83 -10.68
CA LYS A 92 -5.55 -6.11 -10.03
C LYS A 92 -5.50 -6.34 -8.53
N VAL A 93 -5.81 -5.30 -7.77
CA VAL A 93 -5.96 -5.38 -6.32
C VAL A 93 -7.44 -5.29 -5.96
N ILE A 94 -7.89 -6.16 -5.07
CA ILE A 94 -9.28 -6.20 -4.60
C ILE A 94 -9.31 -5.75 -3.15
N PHE A 95 -10.06 -4.68 -2.87
CA PHE A 95 -10.39 -4.25 -1.52
C PHE A 95 -11.82 -4.63 -1.18
N ILE A 96 -12.03 -5.39 -0.11
CA ILE A 96 -13.35 -5.88 0.29
C ILE A 96 -13.80 -5.16 1.55
N ALA A 97 -15.03 -4.67 1.54
CA ALA A 97 -15.72 -4.11 2.70
C ALA A 97 -17.15 -4.64 2.77
N HIS A 98 -17.72 -4.69 3.98
CA HIS A 98 -19.01 -5.34 4.24
C HIS A 98 -20.23 -4.46 3.93
N THR A 99 -20.06 -3.15 3.76
CA THR A 99 -21.16 -2.23 3.41
C THR A 99 -20.78 -1.28 2.28
N ARG A 100 -21.77 -0.85 1.49
CA ARG A 100 -21.56 0.10 0.37
C ARG A 100 -20.98 1.46 0.81
N PRO A 101 -21.46 2.10 1.90
CA PRO A 101 -20.86 3.35 2.37
C PRO A 101 -19.38 3.17 2.73
N LEU A 102 -19.03 2.03 3.33
CA LEU A 102 -17.65 1.74 3.65
C LEU A 102 -16.81 1.52 2.39
N VAL A 103 -17.31 0.79 1.37
CA VAL A 103 -16.61 0.65 0.07
C VAL A 103 -16.26 2.02 -0.51
N ASN A 104 -17.24 2.94 -0.60
CA ASN A 104 -17.02 4.27 -1.18
C ASN A 104 -16.02 5.10 -0.36
N GLN A 105 -16.12 5.07 0.99
CA GLN A 105 -15.17 5.76 1.86
C GLN A 105 -13.73 5.22 1.69
N GLN A 106 -13.58 3.91 1.64
CA GLN A 106 -12.28 3.27 1.49
C GLN A 106 -11.72 3.51 0.08
N GLN A 107 -12.55 3.50 -0.97
CA GLN A 107 -12.12 3.83 -2.33
C GLN A 107 -11.52 5.23 -2.39
N THR A 108 -12.24 6.25 -1.91
CA THR A 108 -11.76 7.65 -1.91
C THR A 108 -10.47 7.78 -1.10
N ALA A 109 -10.41 7.17 0.09
CA ALA A 109 -9.21 7.23 0.93
C ALA A 109 -8.00 6.55 0.27
N CYS A 110 -8.18 5.35 -0.30
CA CYS A 110 -7.11 4.63 -0.98
C CYS A 110 -6.65 5.38 -2.23
N MET A 111 -7.56 5.91 -3.06
CA MET A 111 -7.18 6.69 -4.24
C MET A 111 -6.38 7.93 -3.88
N SER A 112 -6.78 8.65 -2.82
CA SER A 112 -6.06 9.83 -2.35
C SER A 112 -4.66 9.49 -1.81
N ILE A 113 -4.53 8.43 -1.01
CA ILE A 113 -3.24 8.07 -0.37
C ILE A 113 -2.29 7.37 -1.35
N ALA A 114 -2.82 6.50 -2.22
CA ALA A 114 -2.04 5.72 -3.17
C ALA A 114 -1.80 6.44 -4.50
N SER A 115 -2.36 7.64 -4.68
CA SER A 115 -2.29 8.43 -5.92
C SER A 115 -2.73 7.65 -7.16
N ILE A 116 -3.78 6.84 -7.02
CA ILE A 116 -4.34 6.03 -8.12
C ILE A 116 -5.31 6.90 -8.91
N HIS A 117 -5.14 6.92 -10.25
CA HIS A 117 -6.04 7.64 -11.13
C HIS A 117 -7.48 7.10 -11.01
N PRO A 118 -8.52 7.95 -10.98
CA PRO A 118 -9.91 7.50 -10.87
C PRO A 118 -10.32 6.44 -11.89
N ASP A 119 -9.80 6.51 -13.11
CA ASP A 119 -10.12 5.54 -14.17
C ASP A 119 -9.58 4.12 -13.89
N HIS A 120 -8.66 3.97 -12.93
CA HIS A 120 -8.06 2.69 -12.57
C HIS A 120 -8.70 2.05 -11.32
N ALA A 121 -9.67 2.72 -10.70
CA ALA A 121 -10.36 2.25 -9.51
C ALA A 121 -11.87 2.24 -9.71
N ILE A 122 -12.52 1.12 -9.41
CA ILE A 122 -13.98 0.98 -9.52
C ILE A 122 -14.56 0.34 -8.27
N ALA A 123 -15.68 0.89 -7.80
CA ALA A 123 -16.50 0.27 -6.77
C ALA A 123 -17.49 -0.73 -7.41
N ILE A 124 -17.33 -2.00 -7.07
CA ILE A 124 -18.25 -3.06 -7.49
C ILE A 124 -19.32 -3.22 -6.41
N THR A 125 -20.56 -2.95 -6.78
CA THR A 125 -21.75 -3.09 -5.94
C THR A 125 -22.82 -3.87 -6.69
N GLY A 126 -23.85 -4.37 -6.01
CA GLY A 126 -24.95 -5.11 -6.66
C GLY A 126 -25.79 -4.30 -7.66
N THR A 127 -25.51 -3.00 -7.82
CA THR A 127 -26.14 -2.12 -8.82
C THR A 127 -25.14 -1.58 -9.84
N THR A 128 -23.87 -2.02 -9.80
CA THR A 128 -22.85 -1.59 -10.76
C THR A 128 -23.16 -2.21 -12.12
N LEU A 129 -23.56 -1.37 -13.08
CA LEU A 129 -23.82 -1.79 -14.45
C LEU A 129 -22.53 -2.36 -15.07
N SER A 130 -22.65 -3.47 -15.79
CA SER A 130 -21.56 -3.97 -16.62
C SER A 130 -21.28 -2.94 -17.71
N LYS A 131 -20.07 -2.38 -17.75
CA LYS A 131 -19.58 -1.76 -18.99
C LYS A 131 -19.46 -2.90 -20.00
N ALA A 132 -20.31 -2.88 -21.02
CA ALA A 132 -20.25 -3.84 -22.12
C ALA A 132 -18.82 -3.90 -22.67
N ARG A 133 -18.35 -5.12 -22.88
CA ARG A 133 -16.98 -5.44 -23.33
C ARG A 133 -16.74 -4.98 -24.76
#